data_AF-A0A0R2U7K3-F1
#
_entry.id   AF-A0A0R2U7K3-F1
#
_cell.length_a   1.000
_cell.length_b   1.000
_cell.length_c   1.000
_cell.angle_alpha   90.00
_cell.angle_beta   90.00
_cell.angle_gamma   90.00
#
_symmetry.space_group_name_H-M   'P 1'
#
loop_
_entity.id
_entity.type
_entity.pdbx_description
1 polymer ?
#
loop_
_entity_poly.entity_id
_entity_poly.type
_entity_poly.pdbx_seq_one_letter_code
_entity_poly.pdbx_strand_id
1 'polypeptide(L)'
;MAKVFKATPLFDAHRSFIKLPMGTRMLNDYPDSKAFLDQVSKTIPEAIEDFSHTQAFLKSYSRKSEATYRSYRNEVERLLLWTWTVAEKSVIALKRPDLESYFDFVHNPPLAWVANSVDDRFRQIGGECRQNKEWRPFVAKIAKQDRKNAMEAGKSIPPAKNGHTLSHEAMKICYSALSCFYDYLTDEGYAFGNPIPAIRKQSPFLIKGITSTSIKRLSDLQWDYVLDCAASAADNDPDHERTLFIVAMLKTLYLRISELSDRANWQPVWKHFWQDTDGNDWLKVLGKGNKIRDISVPSSLSPYIQRY
;
A
#
# COMPACT_ATOMS: atom_id res chain seq x y z
N MET A 1 -30.72 -1.31 18.65
CA MET A 1 -30.38 -1.96 17.35
C MET A 1 -28.99 -1.50 16.95
N ALA A 2 -28.07 -2.40 16.64
CA ALA A 2 -26.75 -2.00 16.15
C ALA A 2 -26.91 -1.23 14.83
N LYS A 3 -26.35 -0.01 14.74
CA LYS A 3 -26.34 0.76 13.49
C LYS A 3 -25.65 -0.09 12.42
N VAL A 4 -26.36 -0.40 11.33
CA VAL A 4 -25.78 -1.13 10.20
C VAL A 4 -24.76 -0.21 9.54
N PHE A 5 -23.49 -0.60 9.56
CA PHE A 5 -22.43 0.18 8.91
C PHE A 5 -22.66 0.21 7.40
N LYS A 6 -22.84 1.42 6.86
CA LYS A 6 -22.91 1.67 5.42
C LYS A 6 -21.55 2.16 4.95
N ALA A 7 -20.76 1.26 4.39
CA ALA A 7 -19.43 1.57 3.87
C ALA A 7 -19.52 2.64 2.78
N THR A 8 -18.99 3.83 3.08
CA THR A 8 -18.99 4.97 2.17
C THR A 8 -17.56 5.43 1.95
N PRO A 9 -16.94 5.16 0.79
CA PRO A 9 -15.57 5.58 0.53
C PRO A 9 -15.47 7.11 0.42
N LEU A 10 -14.28 7.67 0.69
CA LEU A 10 -14.04 9.11 0.72
C LEU A 10 -12.98 9.55 -0.30
N PHE A 11 -11.98 8.71 -0.55
CA PHE A 11 -10.82 9.05 -1.36
C PHE A 11 -10.61 8.03 -2.49
N ASP A 12 -10.55 8.50 -3.73
CA ASP A 12 -10.46 7.64 -4.91
C ASP A 12 -9.05 7.03 -5.11
N ALA A 13 -8.85 6.23 -6.17
CA ALA A 13 -7.55 5.77 -6.62
C ALA A 13 -6.61 6.94 -6.94
N HIS A 14 -5.31 6.73 -6.77
CA HIS A 14 -4.28 7.77 -6.93
C HIS A 14 -4.43 8.55 -8.25
N ARG A 15 -4.58 7.83 -9.37
CA ARG A 15 -4.73 8.41 -10.71
C ARG A 15 -5.87 9.42 -10.83
N SER A 16 -7.00 9.16 -10.18
CA SER A 16 -8.14 10.07 -10.14
C SER A 16 -7.91 11.16 -9.10
N PHE A 17 -7.53 10.78 -7.88
CA PHE A 17 -7.40 11.66 -6.73
C PHE A 17 -6.48 12.86 -6.95
N ILE A 18 -5.33 12.66 -7.61
CA ILE A 18 -4.37 13.75 -7.84
C ILE A 18 -4.91 14.88 -8.72
N LYS A 19 -5.95 14.60 -9.53
CA LYS A 19 -6.58 15.56 -10.45
C LYS A 19 -7.73 16.33 -9.81
N LEU A 20 -8.24 15.84 -8.67
CA LEU A 20 -9.42 16.43 -8.03
C LEU A 20 -9.09 17.76 -7.34
N PRO A 21 -10.05 18.71 -7.28
CA PRO A 21 -9.86 19.96 -6.56
C PRO A 21 -9.73 19.75 -5.04
N MET A 22 -9.28 20.77 -4.33
CA MET A 22 -9.16 20.74 -2.85
C MET A 22 -10.50 21.07 -2.18
N GLY A 23 -10.62 20.64 -0.92
CA GLY A 23 -11.81 20.82 -0.09
C GLY A 23 -13.00 19.99 -0.57
N THR A 24 -14.19 20.36 -0.12
CA THR A 24 -15.47 19.70 -0.42
C THR A 24 -15.79 19.64 -1.92
N ARG A 25 -15.20 20.54 -2.73
CA ARG A 25 -15.32 20.51 -4.20
C ARG A 25 -14.82 19.21 -4.80
N MET A 26 -13.92 18.48 -4.12
CA MET A 26 -13.50 17.13 -4.54
C MET A 26 -14.69 16.20 -4.74
N LEU A 27 -15.76 16.39 -3.95
CA LEU A 27 -16.90 15.50 -3.92
C LEU A 27 -18.01 15.87 -4.91
N ASN A 28 -17.79 16.85 -5.80
CA ASN A 28 -18.78 17.26 -6.79
C ASN A 28 -19.24 16.11 -7.67
N ASP A 29 -18.29 15.25 -8.10
CA ASP A 29 -18.58 14.07 -8.91
C ASP A 29 -18.75 12.79 -8.05
N TYR A 30 -18.78 12.93 -6.73
CA TYR A 30 -18.88 11.83 -5.75
C TYR A 30 -20.09 12.03 -4.83
N PRO A 31 -21.32 11.95 -5.37
CA PRO A 31 -22.53 12.35 -4.66
C PRO A 31 -22.80 11.53 -3.39
N ASP A 32 -22.44 10.24 -3.37
CA ASP A 32 -22.66 9.38 -2.20
C ASP A 32 -21.74 9.78 -1.04
N SER A 33 -20.47 10.09 -1.33
CA SER A 33 -19.49 10.57 -0.34
C SER A 33 -19.84 11.98 0.15
N LYS A 34 -20.32 12.85 -0.75
CA LYS A 34 -20.80 14.19 -0.40
C LYS A 34 -21.96 14.13 0.58
N ALA A 35 -23.01 13.37 0.22
CA ALA A 35 -24.18 13.21 1.08
C ALA A 35 -23.83 12.58 2.44
N PHE A 36 -22.86 11.66 2.48
CA PHE A 36 -22.38 11.10 3.72
C PHE A 36 -21.66 12.13 4.59
N LEU A 37 -20.73 12.92 4.01
CA LEU A 37 -20.04 13.99 4.73
C LEU A 37 -21.02 15.03 5.25
N ASP A 38 -21.98 15.48 4.43
CA ASP A 38 -23.03 16.42 4.81
C ASP A 38 -23.94 15.89 5.94
N GLN A 39 -24.11 14.57 6.03
CA GLN A 39 -24.88 13.95 7.10
C GLN A 39 -24.08 13.84 8.40
N VAL A 40 -22.81 13.45 8.31
CA VAL A 40 -21.89 13.36 9.46
C VAL A 40 -21.66 14.74 10.07
N SER A 41 -21.50 15.78 9.24
CA SER A 41 -21.22 17.14 9.69
C SER A 41 -22.35 17.77 10.52
N LYS A 42 -23.59 17.23 10.44
CA LYS A 42 -24.71 17.67 11.28
C LYS A 42 -24.51 17.30 12.75
N THR A 43 -23.82 16.20 13.03
CA THR A 43 -23.56 15.73 14.39
C THR A 43 -22.12 15.99 14.84
N ILE A 44 -21.19 16.06 13.89
CA ILE A 44 -19.76 16.31 14.11
C ILE A 44 -19.35 17.48 13.22
N PRO A 45 -19.53 18.73 13.64
CA PRO A 45 -19.26 19.92 12.82
C PRO A 45 -17.86 19.92 12.18
N GLU A 46 -16.86 19.42 12.90
CA GLU A 46 -15.47 19.35 12.50
C GLU A 46 -15.20 18.28 11.41
N ALA A 47 -16.17 17.44 11.05
CA ALA A 47 -15.97 16.39 10.04
C ALA A 47 -15.56 16.94 8.66
N ILE A 48 -15.98 18.16 8.32
CA ILE A 48 -15.58 18.84 7.07
C ILE A 48 -14.08 19.19 7.11
N GLU A 49 -13.58 19.61 8.27
CA GLU A 49 -12.18 19.95 8.49
C GLU A 49 -11.33 18.69 8.59
N ASP A 50 -11.79 17.65 9.30
CA ASP A 50 -11.19 16.31 9.33
C ASP A 50 -10.95 15.79 7.91
N PHE A 51 -11.98 15.88 7.06
CA PHE A 51 -11.91 15.50 5.65
C PHE A 51 -10.90 16.34 4.88
N SER A 52 -10.93 17.66 5.05
CA SER A 52 -10.07 18.60 4.32
C SER A 52 -8.60 18.43 4.68
N HIS A 53 -8.27 18.28 5.97
CA HIS A 53 -6.91 18.00 6.44
C HIS A 53 -6.45 16.61 5.98
N THR A 54 -7.32 15.60 6.01
CA THR A 54 -6.97 14.27 5.48
C THR A 54 -6.72 14.31 3.98
N GLN A 55 -7.50 15.08 3.23
CA GLN A 55 -7.29 15.27 1.81
C GLN A 55 -5.93 15.95 1.53
N ALA A 56 -5.58 17.00 2.29
CA ALA A 56 -4.31 17.71 2.18
C ALA A 56 -3.12 16.80 2.51
N PHE A 57 -3.21 16.03 3.60
CA PHE A 57 -2.26 14.98 3.98
C PHE A 57 -2.05 14.00 2.82
N LEU A 58 -3.13 13.43 2.29
CA LEU A 58 -3.01 12.45 1.21
C LEU A 58 -2.42 13.07 -0.07
N LYS A 59 -2.72 14.34 -0.38
CA LYS A 59 -2.11 15.02 -1.52
C LYS A 59 -0.61 15.25 -1.33
N SER A 60 -0.13 15.60 -0.14
CA SER A 60 1.30 15.84 0.10
C SER A 60 2.15 14.58 -0.17
N TYR A 61 1.63 13.39 0.17
CA TYR A 61 2.30 12.12 -0.07
C TYR A 61 2.03 11.52 -1.45
N SER A 62 0.94 11.92 -2.12
CA SER A 62 0.62 11.46 -3.49
C SER A 62 1.68 11.85 -4.53
N ARG A 63 2.41 12.95 -4.30
CA ARG A 63 3.49 13.41 -5.20
C ARG A 63 4.72 12.52 -5.19
N LYS A 64 4.98 11.83 -4.06
CA LYS A 64 6.21 11.06 -3.87
C LYS A 64 6.08 9.61 -4.37
N SER A 65 4.93 8.98 -4.12
CA SER A 65 4.73 7.56 -4.42
C SER A 65 3.26 7.19 -4.38
N GLU A 66 2.76 6.60 -5.46
CA GLU A 66 1.42 6.00 -5.51
C GLU A 66 1.26 4.90 -4.43
N ALA A 67 2.29 4.09 -4.19
CA ALA A 67 2.25 3.04 -3.18
C ALA A 67 2.10 3.63 -1.76
N THR A 68 2.80 4.73 -1.46
CA THR A 68 2.69 5.43 -0.18
C THR A 68 1.30 6.03 -0.03
N TYR A 69 0.79 6.71 -1.06
CA TYR A 69 -0.58 7.22 -1.08
C TYR A 69 -1.60 6.10 -0.79
N ARG A 70 -1.51 4.97 -1.50
CA ARG A 70 -2.44 3.85 -1.31
C ARG A 70 -2.40 3.32 0.12
N SER A 71 -1.19 3.17 0.69
CA SER A 71 -1.02 2.73 2.07
C SER A 71 -1.65 3.71 3.05
N TYR A 72 -1.33 4.99 2.94
CA TYR A 72 -1.86 6.01 3.84
C TYR A 72 -3.37 6.18 3.70
N ARG A 73 -3.89 6.28 2.47
CA ARG A 73 -5.33 6.35 2.18
C ARG A 73 -6.08 5.23 2.87
N ASN A 74 -5.60 3.98 2.76
CA ASN A 74 -6.29 2.85 3.39
C ASN A 74 -6.39 3.00 4.91
N GLU A 75 -5.33 3.43 5.59
CA GLU A 75 -5.33 3.50 7.06
C GLU A 75 -6.05 4.75 7.59
N VAL A 76 -5.86 5.92 6.97
CA VAL A 76 -6.52 7.15 7.43
C VAL A 76 -8.01 7.17 7.10
N GLU A 77 -8.42 6.61 5.95
CA GLU A 77 -9.84 6.49 5.60
C GLU A 77 -10.56 5.52 6.54
N ARG A 78 -9.91 4.41 6.95
CA ARG A 78 -10.45 3.54 8.00
C ARG A 78 -10.68 4.29 9.30
N LEU A 79 -9.71 5.10 9.73
CA LEU A 79 -9.84 5.89 10.95
C LEU A 79 -10.99 6.90 10.84
N LEU A 80 -11.10 7.64 9.72
CA LEU A 80 -12.19 8.60 9.51
C LEU A 80 -13.56 7.92 9.53
N LEU A 81 -13.71 6.80 8.82
CA LEU A 81 -14.97 6.07 8.82
C LEU A 81 -15.31 5.59 10.23
N TRP A 82 -14.33 5.10 10.98
CA TRP A 82 -14.58 4.57 12.31
C TRP A 82 -14.90 5.69 13.31
N THR A 83 -14.15 6.79 13.26
CA THR A 83 -14.36 7.91 14.19
C THR A 83 -15.73 8.54 13.98
N TRP A 84 -16.19 8.69 12.73
CA TRP A 84 -17.49 9.29 12.45
C TRP A 84 -18.68 8.35 12.66
N THR A 85 -18.53 7.05 12.39
CA THR A 85 -19.66 6.10 12.41
C THR A 85 -19.74 5.22 13.66
N VAL A 86 -18.64 5.07 14.40
CA VAL A 86 -18.55 4.22 15.60
C VAL A 86 -18.27 5.06 16.83
N ALA A 87 -17.22 5.89 16.82
CA ALA A 87 -16.90 6.75 17.96
C ALA A 87 -17.79 8.00 18.04
N GLU A 88 -18.39 8.38 16.91
CA GLU A 88 -19.21 9.59 16.73
C GLU A 88 -18.49 10.87 17.19
N LYS A 89 -17.18 10.95 16.87
CA LYS A 89 -16.28 12.05 17.24
C LYS A 89 -15.45 12.48 16.04
N SER A 90 -14.99 13.73 16.06
CA SER A 90 -13.91 14.17 15.16
C SER A 90 -12.61 13.45 15.49
N VAL A 91 -11.74 13.29 14.49
CA VAL A 91 -10.45 12.63 14.64
C VAL A 91 -9.53 13.33 15.65
N ILE A 92 -9.68 14.64 15.83
CA ILE A 92 -8.90 15.44 16.80
C ILE A 92 -9.48 15.38 18.22
N ALA A 93 -10.72 14.91 18.37
CA ALA A 93 -11.36 14.71 19.67
C ALA A 93 -11.09 13.32 20.27
N LEU A 94 -10.44 12.41 19.51
CA LEU A 94 -10.11 11.07 19.97
C LEU A 94 -9.05 11.12 21.07
N LYS A 95 -9.41 10.57 22.23
CA LYS A 95 -8.47 10.37 23.33
C LYS A 95 -7.82 9.01 23.21
N ARG A 96 -6.82 8.79 24.05
CA ARG A 96 -6.07 7.53 24.11
C ARG A 96 -6.97 6.27 24.21
N PRO A 97 -8.01 6.20 25.09
CA PRO A 97 -8.89 5.04 25.14
C PRO A 97 -9.70 4.82 23.86
N ASP A 98 -10.08 5.90 23.17
CA ASP A 98 -10.79 5.81 21.89
C ASP A 98 -9.87 5.19 20.82
N LEU A 99 -8.61 5.62 20.76
CA LEU A 99 -7.64 5.10 19.82
C LEU A 99 -7.21 3.65 20.13
N GLU A 100 -7.10 3.28 21.41
CA GLU A 100 -6.91 1.89 21.81
C GLU A 100 -8.08 1.02 21.34
N SER A 101 -9.32 1.48 21.53
CA SER A 101 -10.53 0.82 21.01
C SER A 101 -10.54 0.72 19.48
N TYR A 102 -10.03 1.74 18.79
CA TYR A 102 -9.86 1.69 17.33
C TYR A 102 -8.85 0.61 16.92
N PHE A 103 -7.72 0.45 17.61
CA PHE A 103 -6.75 -0.58 17.26
C PHE A 103 -7.27 -1.99 17.56
N ASP A 104 -8.06 -2.18 18.62
CA ASP A 104 -8.77 -3.43 18.87
C ASP A 104 -9.76 -3.75 17.74
N PHE A 105 -10.51 -2.73 17.30
CA PHE A 105 -11.41 -2.81 16.16
C PHE A 105 -10.68 -3.16 14.85
N VAL A 106 -9.53 -2.52 14.58
CA VAL A 106 -8.72 -2.80 13.39
C VAL A 106 -8.12 -4.20 13.45
N HIS A 107 -7.74 -4.68 14.63
CA HIS A 107 -7.21 -6.02 14.78
C HIS A 107 -8.25 -7.09 14.44
N ASN A 108 -9.52 -6.89 14.82
CA ASN A 108 -10.61 -7.82 14.56
C ASN A 108 -11.90 -7.10 14.13
N PRO A 109 -11.97 -6.54 12.90
CA PRO A 109 -13.10 -5.75 12.45
C PRO A 109 -14.38 -6.58 12.32
N PRO A 110 -15.56 -6.00 12.61
CA PRO A 110 -16.84 -6.65 12.36
C PRO A 110 -17.03 -7.01 10.89
N LEU A 111 -17.80 -8.06 10.62
CA LEU A 111 -18.05 -8.55 9.25
C LEU A 111 -18.59 -7.48 8.30
N ALA A 112 -19.38 -6.52 8.79
CA ALA A 112 -19.90 -5.42 7.98
C ALA A 112 -18.80 -4.53 7.36
N TRP A 113 -17.59 -4.56 7.92
CA TRP A 113 -16.41 -3.80 7.47
C TRP A 113 -15.44 -4.62 6.61
N VAL A 114 -15.73 -5.90 6.37
CA VAL A 114 -14.86 -6.84 5.67
C VAL A 114 -15.49 -7.26 4.36
N ALA A 115 -14.79 -7.03 3.26
CA ALA A 115 -15.17 -7.49 1.92
C ALA A 115 -14.63 -8.91 1.67
N ASN A 116 -15.29 -9.63 0.77
CA ASN A 116 -14.84 -10.96 0.32
C ASN A 116 -13.72 -10.87 -0.73
N SER A 117 -13.59 -9.73 -1.41
CA SER A 117 -12.64 -9.50 -2.49
C SER A 117 -12.04 -8.10 -2.45
N VAL A 118 -10.94 -7.91 -3.17
CA VAL A 118 -10.40 -6.57 -3.41
C VAL A 118 -11.24 -5.94 -4.51
N ASP A 119 -12.02 -4.95 -4.13
CA ASP A 119 -12.89 -4.19 -5.01
C ASP A 119 -12.47 -2.72 -5.09
N ASP A 120 -12.78 -2.06 -6.20
CA ASP A 120 -12.61 -0.61 -6.31
C ASP A 120 -13.60 0.12 -5.41
N ARG A 121 -13.18 1.27 -4.87
CA ARG A 121 -14.03 2.10 -3.99
C ARG A 121 -15.24 2.67 -4.72
N PHE A 122 -15.01 3.15 -5.94
CA PHE A 122 -15.99 3.84 -6.74
C PHE A 122 -16.22 3.11 -8.06
N ARG A 123 -17.44 3.24 -8.58
CA ARG A 123 -17.82 2.81 -9.93
C ARG A 123 -18.40 4.01 -10.67
N GLN A 124 -18.01 4.17 -11.93
CA GLN A 124 -18.57 5.19 -12.82
C GLN A 124 -19.97 4.77 -13.28
N ILE A 125 -21.00 5.55 -12.92
CA ILE A 125 -22.40 5.30 -13.28
C ILE A 125 -23.00 6.63 -13.71
N GLY A 126 -23.41 6.76 -14.98
CA GLY A 126 -24.02 7.99 -15.48
C GLY A 126 -23.11 9.22 -15.45
N GLY A 127 -21.78 9.03 -15.52
CA GLY A 127 -20.79 10.11 -15.44
C GLY A 127 -20.37 10.49 -14.02
N GLU A 128 -21.02 9.93 -12.99
CA GLU A 128 -20.69 10.16 -11.59
C GLU A 128 -19.94 8.97 -10.97
N CYS A 129 -19.07 9.26 -10.00
CA CYS A 129 -18.40 8.24 -9.19
C CYS A 129 -19.31 7.82 -8.02
N ARG A 130 -20.01 6.70 -8.19
CA ARG A 130 -20.88 6.12 -7.16
C ARG A 130 -20.13 5.11 -6.30
N GLN A 131 -20.53 4.99 -5.04
CA GLN A 131 -19.94 4.03 -4.11
C GLN A 131 -20.10 2.59 -4.64
N ASN A 132 -19.04 1.79 -4.57
CA ASN A 132 -19.13 0.38 -4.88
C ASN A 132 -19.75 -0.37 -3.69
N LYS A 133 -20.90 -1.01 -3.89
CA LYS A 133 -21.62 -1.75 -2.85
C LYS A 133 -20.84 -2.96 -2.31
N GLU A 134 -19.92 -3.50 -3.10
CA GLU A 134 -19.06 -4.63 -2.70
C GLU A 134 -17.81 -4.17 -1.92
N TRP A 135 -17.45 -2.88 -2.02
CA TRP A 135 -16.25 -2.39 -1.37
C TRP A 135 -16.43 -2.30 0.15
N ARG A 136 -15.39 -2.71 0.89
CA ARG A 136 -15.25 -2.44 2.32
C ARG A 136 -13.81 -2.05 2.69
N PRO A 137 -13.59 -1.39 3.84
CA PRO A 137 -12.25 -0.95 4.25
C PRO A 137 -11.27 -2.10 4.55
N PHE A 138 -11.76 -3.28 4.91
CA PHE A 138 -10.97 -4.50 5.10
C PHE A 138 -11.34 -5.55 4.06
N VAL A 139 -10.43 -6.49 3.79
CA VAL A 139 -10.65 -7.58 2.83
C VAL A 139 -10.19 -8.89 3.47
N ALA A 140 -11.07 -9.88 3.50
CA ALA A 140 -10.76 -11.20 4.02
C ALA A 140 -9.60 -11.83 3.21
N LYS A 141 -8.59 -12.36 3.92
CA LYS A 141 -7.53 -13.14 3.30
C LYS A 141 -8.07 -14.54 2.99
N ILE A 142 -8.50 -14.75 1.75
CA ILE A 142 -8.73 -16.11 1.23
C ILE A 142 -7.44 -16.53 0.54
N ALA A 143 -6.92 -17.73 0.86
CA ALA A 143 -5.74 -18.23 0.17
C ALA A 143 -6.03 -18.34 -1.34
N LYS A 144 -5.07 -17.94 -2.19
CA LYS A 144 -5.24 -17.95 -3.65
C LYS A 144 -5.67 -19.32 -4.18
N GLN A 145 -5.19 -20.40 -3.55
CA GLN A 145 -5.52 -21.77 -3.90
C GLN A 145 -6.98 -22.10 -3.57
N ASP A 146 -7.46 -21.74 -2.37
CA ASP A 146 -8.85 -21.97 -1.96
C ASP A 146 -9.83 -21.19 -2.83
N ARG A 147 -9.45 -19.97 -3.23
CA ARG A 147 -10.23 -19.16 -4.18
C ARG A 147 -10.30 -19.81 -5.56
N LYS A 148 -9.20 -20.37 -6.06
CA LYS A 148 -9.14 -21.08 -7.35
C LYS A 148 -10.00 -22.36 -7.29
N ASN A 149 -9.86 -23.16 -6.23
CA ASN A 149 -10.62 -24.38 -6.02
C ASN A 149 -12.13 -24.12 -5.87
N ALA A 150 -12.54 -23.04 -5.18
CA ALA A 150 -13.95 -22.67 -5.05
C ALA A 150 -14.56 -22.23 -6.39
N MET A 151 -13.80 -21.48 -7.18
CA MET A 151 -14.21 -21.00 -8.51
C MET A 151 -14.32 -22.16 -9.52
N GLU A 152 -13.39 -23.12 -9.48
CA GLU A 152 -13.43 -24.35 -10.29
C GLU A 152 -14.58 -25.29 -9.88
N ALA A 153 -14.96 -25.31 -8.61
CA ALA A 153 -16.07 -26.12 -8.10
C ALA A 153 -17.46 -25.49 -8.30
N GLY A 154 -17.57 -24.31 -8.93
CA GLY A 154 -18.84 -23.60 -9.12
C GLY A 154 -19.55 -23.19 -7.82
N LYS A 155 -18.83 -23.18 -6.69
CA LYS A 155 -19.39 -22.82 -5.37
C LYS A 155 -19.07 -21.36 -5.05
N SER A 156 -20.06 -20.63 -4.52
CA SER A 156 -19.82 -19.32 -3.93
C SER A 156 -18.77 -19.47 -2.83
N ILE A 157 -17.71 -18.65 -2.88
CA ILE A 157 -16.68 -18.58 -1.84
C ILE A 157 -17.40 -18.45 -0.49
N PRO A 158 -17.21 -19.38 0.46
CA PRO A 158 -17.79 -19.22 1.78
C PRO A 158 -17.26 -17.90 2.35
N PRO A 159 -18.12 -17.00 2.88
CA PRO A 159 -17.61 -15.87 3.64
C PRO A 159 -16.68 -16.43 4.71
N ALA A 160 -15.51 -15.81 4.91
CA ALA A 160 -14.55 -16.27 5.90
C ALA A 160 -15.29 -16.45 7.24
N LYS A 161 -15.65 -17.69 7.59
CA LYS A 161 -16.47 -18.01 8.78
C LYS A 161 -15.73 -17.69 10.07
N ASN A 162 -14.40 -17.55 9.95
CA ASN A 162 -13.52 -17.12 11.02
C ASN A 162 -13.18 -15.66 10.73
N GLY A 163 -13.47 -14.76 11.68
CA GLY A 163 -13.32 -13.31 11.53
C GLY A 163 -12.00 -12.88 10.88
N HIS A 164 -12.03 -11.73 10.21
CA HIS A 164 -10.82 -11.16 9.64
C HIS A 164 -9.95 -10.62 10.78
N THR A 165 -8.79 -11.25 11.00
CA THR A 165 -7.79 -10.73 11.95
C THR A 165 -6.59 -10.16 11.18
N LEU A 166 -6.19 -8.94 11.52
CA LEU A 166 -5.01 -8.32 10.91
C LEU A 166 -3.73 -8.96 11.42
N SER A 167 -2.77 -9.18 10.52
CA SER A 167 -1.46 -9.69 10.91
C SER A 167 -0.63 -8.62 11.61
N HIS A 168 0.38 -9.06 12.36
CA HIS A 168 1.35 -8.20 13.03
C HIS A 168 1.96 -7.12 12.10
N GLU A 169 2.32 -7.48 10.86
CA GLU A 169 2.85 -6.55 9.86
C GLU A 169 1.81 -5.52 9.41
N ALA A 170 0.54 -5.94 9.27
CA ALA A 170 -0.54 -5.03 8.92
C ALA A 170 -0.81 -4.03 10.06
N MET A 171 -0.78 -4.49 11.31
CA MET A 171 -0.87 -3.61 12.48
C MET A 171 0.28 -2.60 12.52
N LYS A 172 1.52 -3.02 12.24
CA LYS A 172 2.68 -2.09 12.14
C LYS A 172 2.48 -1.01 11.08
N ILE A 173 1.92 -1.37 9.92
CA ILE A 173 1.59 -0.42 8.85
C ILE A 173 0.54 0.57 9.33
N CYS A 174 -0.55 0.09 9.95
CA CYS A 174 -1.60 0.93 10.52
C CYS A 174 -1.03 1.93 11.54
N TYR A 175 -0.31 1.46 12.56
CA TYR A 175 0.34 2.34 13.55
C TYR A 175 1.26 3.38 12.91
N SER A 176 2.05 2.98 11.91
CA SER A 176 3.01 3.90 11.27
C SER A 176 2.31 4.95 10.41
N ALA A 177 1.27 4.56 9.66
CA ALA A 177 0.48 5.48 8.85
C ALA A 177 -0.28 6.48 9.72
N LEU A 178 -0.91 6.02 10.80
CA LEU A 178 -1.66 6.89 11.71
C LEU A 178 -0.74 7.80 12.53
N SER A 179 0.45 7.34 12.90
CA SER A 179 1.45 8.22 13.52
C SER A 179 1.80 9.37 12.58
N CYS A 180 2.16 9.08 11.33
CA CYS A 180 2.47 10.13 10.35
C CYS A 180 1.27 11.06 10.09
N PHE A 181 0.05 10.53 10.13
CA PHE A 181 -1.15 11.34 9.97
C PHE A 181 -1.34 12.32 11.15
N TYR A 182 -1.26 11.85 12.39
CA TYR A 182 -1.37 12.73 13.57
C TYR A 182 -0.19 13.70 13.70
N ASP A 183 1.03 13.29 13.33
CA ASP A 183 2.17 14.22 13.21
C ASP A 183 1.84 15.36 12.24
N TYR A 184 1.32 15.03 11.05
CA TYR A 184 0.88 16.03 10.07
C TYR A 184 -0.23 16.93 10.62
N LEU A 185 -1.25 16.37 11.27
CA LEU A 185 -2.33 17.18 11.86
C LEU A 185 -1.81 18.14 12.92
N THR A 186 -0.79 17.73 13.70
CA THR A 186 -0.15 18.59 14.69
C THR A 186 0.71 19.67 14.05
N ASP A 187 1.47 19.33 13.01
CA ASP A 187 2.28 20.31 12.25
C ASP A 187 1.42 21.39 11.59
N GLU A 188 0.21 21.05 11.14
CA GLU A 188 -0.78 21.99 10.59
C GLU A 188 -1.60 22.72 11.68
N GLY A 189 -1.33 22.47 12.96
CA GLY A 189 -2.05 23.08 14.08
C GLY A 189 -3.50 22.62 14.25
N TYR A 190 -3.93 21.55 13.57
CA TYR A 190 -5.28 21.00 13.65
C TYR A 190 -5.46 20.08 14.86
N ALA A 191 -4.46 19.24 15.15
CA ALA A 191 -4.45 18.37 16.33
C ALA A 191 -3.49 18.89 17.41
N PHE A 192 -3.90 18.79 18.68
CA PHE A 192 -3.05 19.21 19.81
C PHE A 192 -1.73 18.43 19.92
N GLY A 193 -1.72 17.16 19.50
CA GLY A 193 -0.52 16.33 19.55
C GLY A 193 -0.75 14.93 18.99
N ASN A 194 0.33 14.16 18.87
CA ASN A 194 0.30 12.79 18.38
C ASN A 194 0.32 11.75 19.52
N PRO A 195 -0.81 11.07 19.82
CA PRO A 195 -0.88 10.03 20.85
C PRO A 195 -0.38 8.64 20.38
N ILE A 196 -0.22 8.43 19.07
CA ILE A 196 0.03 7.11 18.47
C ILE A 196 1.33 6.46 18.95
N PRO A 197 2.48 7.17 19.07
CA PRO A 197 3.72 6.56 19.55
C PRO A 197 3.60 5.93 20.94
N ALA A 198 2.89 6.59 21.86
CA ALA A 198 2.66 6.09 23.21
C ALA A 198 1.79 4.83 23.22
N ILE A 199 0.70 4.83 22.45
CA ILE A 199 -0.20 3.68 22.31
C ILE A 199 0.52 2.49 21.67
N ARG A 200 1.26 2.75 20.59
CA ARG A 200 2.04 1.73 19.87
C ARG A 200 3.01 1.00 20.79
N LYS A 201 3.66 1.72 21.71
CA LYS A 201 4.63 1.14 22.66
C LYS A 201 3.98 0.12 23.61
N GLN A 202 2.70 0.29 23.92
CA GLN A 202 1.95 -0.55 24.87
C GLN A 202 0.98 -1.53 24.17
N SER A 203 1.03 -1.60 22.83
CA SER A 203 0.10 -2.42 22.04
C SER A 203 0.32 -3.92 22.26
N PRO A 204 -0.73 -4.70 22.59
CA PRO A 204 -0.65 -6.15 22.69
C PRO A 204 -0.47 -6.83 21.32
N PHE A 205 -0.80 -6.13 20.23
CA PHE A 205 -0.74 -6.65 18.87
C PHE A 205 0.66 -6.62 18.26
N LEU A 206 1.64 -6.04 18.96
CA LEU A 206 3.03 -5.90 18.51
C LEU A 206 3.96 -6.77 19.37
N ILE A 207 3.77 -8.10 19.32
CA ILE A 207 4.59 -9.05 20.07
C ILE A 207 6.04 -9.00 19.57
N LYS A 208 6.95 -8.64 20.47
CA LYS A 208 8.40 -8.70 20.21
C LYS A 208 8.86 -10.15 20.38
N GLY A 209 8.96 -10.88 19.28
CA GLY A 209 9.50 -12.24 19.24
C GLY A 209 9.98 -12.58 17.84
N ILE A 210 10.92 -13.52 17.75
CA ILE A 210 11.42 -14.05 16.48
C ILE A 210 10.27 -14.82 15.84
N THR A 211 9.46 -14.14 15.02
CA THR A 211 8.67 -14.83 13.99
C THR A 211 9.66 -15.71 13.24
N SER A 212 9.43 -17.03 13.17
CA SER A 212 10.28 -17.92 12.40
C SER A 212 10.35 -17.36 10.98
N THR A 213 11.46 -16.69 10.67
CA THR A 213 11.69 -16.16 9.33
C THR A 213 11.98 -17.37 8.48
N SER A 214 10.93 -17.95 7.90
CA SER A 214 11.07 -18.86 6.77
C SER A 214 12.00 -18.15 5.79
N ILE A 215 13.18 -18.71 5.54
CA ILE A 215 14.17 -18.05 4.70
C ILE A 215 13.59 -17.97 3.29
N LYS A 216 13.17 -16.77 2.87
CA LYS A 216 12.62 -16.52 1.53
C LYS A 216 13.73 -16.18 0.55
N ARG A 217 14.73 -17.06 0.45
CA ARG A 217 15.84 -16.94 -0.52
C ARG A 217 16.05 -18.28 -1.20
N LEU A 218 16.40 -18.23 -2.48
CA LEU A 218 16.88 -19.42 -3.18
C LEU A 218 18.30 -19.75 -2.68
N SER A 219 18.60 -21.04 -2.55
CA SER A 219 19.97 -21.51 -2.38
C SER A 219 20.80 -21.25 -3.63
N ASP A 220 22.12 -21.42 -3.54
CA ASP A 220 23.00 -21.24 -4.70
C ASP A 220 22.65 -22.22 -5.82
N LEU A 221 22.45 -23.52 -5.50
CA LEU A 221 21.99 -24.53 -6.46
C LEU A 221 20.65 -24.16 -7.13
N GLN A 222 19.71 -23.59 -6.37
CA GLN A 222 18.42 -23.14 -6.92
C GLN A 222 18.59 -21.93 -7.84
N TRP A 223 19.56 -21.05 -7.56
CA TRP A 223 19.89 -19.92 -8.42
C TRP A 223 20.58 -20.36 -9.71
N ASP A 224 21.50 -21.32 -9.63
CA ASP A 224 22.16 -21.92 -10.80
C ASP A 224 21.09 -22.52 -11.72
N TYR A 225 20.18 -23.31 -11.16
CA TYR A 225 19.05 -23.88 -11.91
C TYR A 225 18.17 -22.81 -12.57
N VAL A 226 17.90 -21.68 -11.90
CA VAL A 226 17.13 -20.57 -12.48
C VAL A 226 17.86 -19.93 -13.66
N LEU A 227 19.17 -19.71 -13.55
CA LEU A 227 19.98 -19.15 -14.62
C LEU A 227 20.10 -20.11 -15.80
N ASP A 228 20.30 -21.40 -15.56
CA ASP A 228 20.34 -22.44 -16.60
C ASP A 228 19.01 -22.53 -17.36
N CYS A 229 17.88 -22.48 -16.64
CA CYS A 229 16.56 -22.46 -17.28
C CYS A 229 16.37 -21.20 -18.13
N ALA A 230 16.79 -20.03 -17.64
CA ALA A 230 16.68 -18.77 -18.38
C ALA A 230 17.60 -18.77 -19.62
N ALA A 231 18.80 -19.35 -19.51
CA ALA A 231 19.74 -19.50 -20.61
C ALA A 231 19.20 -20.44 -21.67
N SER A 232 18.71 -21.62 -21.28
CA SER A 232 18.09 -22.57 -22.20
C SER A 232 16.85 -21.97 -22.89
N ALA A 233 16.05 -21.17 -22.17
CA ALA A 233 14.93 -20.47 -22.78
C ALA A 233 15.40 -19.46 -23.85
N ALA A 234 16.46 -18.70 -23.57
CA ALA A 234 17.06 -17.75 -24.51
C ALA A 234 17.75 -18.43 -25.71
N ASP A 235 18.35 -19.62 -25.52
CA ASP A 235 18.94 -20.42 -26.59
C ASP A 235 17.89 -20.93 -27.59
N ASN A 236 16.67 -21.19 -27.11
CA ASN A 236 15.56 -21.68 -27.92
C ASN A 236 14.74 -20.55 -28.57
N ASP A 237 14.59 -19.41 -27.88
CA ASP A 237 13.81 -18.26 -28.32
C ASP A 237 14.53 -16.94 -27.98
N PRO A 238 14.97 -16.16 -28.98
CA PRO A 238 15.64 -14.87 -28.78
C PRO A 238 14.83 -13.85 -27.96
N ASP A 239 13.50 -13.97 -27.91
CA ASP A 239 12.65 -13.08 -27.09
C ASP A 239 12.96 -13.21 -25.58
N HIS A 240 13.64 -14.29 -25.17
CA HIS A 240 14.05 -14.52 -23.79
C HIS A 240 15.43 -13.96 -23.42
N GLU A 241 16.22 -13.42 -24.35
CA GLU A 241 17.54 -12.83 -24.06
C GLU A 241 17.44 -11.70 -23.02
N ARG A 242 16.42 -10.85 -23.15
CA ARG A 242 16.16 -9.78 -22.18
C ARG A 242 15.85 -10.32 -20.79
N THR A 243 15.13 -11.44 -20.72
CA THR A 243 14.77 -12.08 -19.44
C THR A 243 16.01 -12.62 -18.75
N LEU A 244 16.86 -13.35 -19.50
CA LEU A 244 18.14 -13.85 -19.00
C LEU A 244 19.02 -12.72 -18.48
N PHE A 245 19.22 -11.67 -19.28
CA PHE A 245 20.00 -10.50 -18.91
C PHE A 245 19.51 -9.84 -17.62
N ILE A 246 18.19 -9.61 -17.51
CA ILE A 246 17.58 -9.00 -16.32
C ILE A 246 17.77 -9.90 -15.09
N VAL A 247 17.54 -11.21 -15.21
CA VAL A 247 17.68 -12.14 -14.08
C VAL A 247 19.12 -12.19 -13.59
N ALA A 248 20.10 -12.29 -14.51
CA ALA A 248 21.53 -12.27 -14.19
C ALA A 248 21.93 -10.95 -13.50
N MET A 249 21.49 -9.81 -14.02
CA MET A 249 21.74 -8.49 -13.43
C MET A 249 21.16 -8.38 -12.01
N LEU A 250 19.90 -8.76 -11.80
CA LEU A 250 19.23 -8.69 -10.50
C LEU A 250 19.93 -9.57 -9.45
N LYS A 251 20.32 -10.80 -9.84
CA LYS A 251 21.02 -11.75 -8.98
C LYS A 251 22.43 -11.27 -8.63
N THR A 252 23.22 -10.92 -9.63
CA THR A 252 24.65 -10.63 -9.45
C THR A 252 24.90 -9.29 -8.77
N LEU A 253 24.11 -8.27 -9.11
CA LEU A 253 24.31 -6.90 -8.60
C LEU A 253 23.41 -6.57 -7.39
N TYR A 254 22.58 -7.53 -6.95
CA TYR A 254 21.62 -7.36 -5.85
C TYR A 254 20.72 -6.14 -6.02
N LEU A 255 20.32 -5.88 -7.26
CA LEU A 255 19.51 -4.73 -7.61
C LEU A 255 18.09 -4.91 -7.10
N ARG A 256 17.49 -3.79 -6.68
CA ARG A 256 16.03 -3.73 -6.58
C ARG A 256 15.47 -3.68 -7.99
N ILE A 257 14.30 -4.30 -8.23
CA ILE A 257 13.57 -4.17 -9.50
C ILE A 257 13.44 -2.70 -9.93
N SER A 258 13.23 -1.80 -8.96
CA SER A 258 13.15 -0.37 -9.20
C SER A 258 14.38 0.28 -9.80
N GLU A 259 15.56 -0.28 -9.56
CA GLU A 259 16.85 0.24 -10.01
C GLU A 259 17.11 -0.14 -11.48
N LEU A 260 16.43 -1.18 -12.00
CA LEU A 260 16.55 -1.71 -13.37
C LEU A 260 15.27 -1.54 -14.23
N SER A 261 14.22 -0.94 -13.68
CA SER A 261 12.96 -0.66 -14.40
C SER A 261 12.93 0.76 -14.96
N ASP A 262 12.31 0.96 -16.13
CA ASP A 262 12.00 2.29 -16.66
C ASP A 262 10.92 3.01 -15.82
N ARG A 263 11.17 4.28 -15.50
CA ARG A 263 10.36 5.14 -14.63
C ARG A 263 10.49 6.59 -15.08
N ALA A 264 9.46 7.38 -14.77
CA ALA A 264 9.43 8.82 -15.08
C ALA A 264 10.66 9.61 -14.58
N ASN A 265 11.32 9.16 -13.51
CA ASN A 265 12.51 9.81 -12.94
C ASN A 265 13.81 9.01 -13.07
N TRP A 266 13.78 7.83 -13.70
CA TRP A 266 14.96 6.99 -13.86
C TRP A 266 14.77 5.99 -15.00
N GLN A 267 15.71 6.00 -15.94
CA GLN A 267 15.77 5.04 -17.03
C GLN A 267 17.15 4.40 -17.05
N PRO A 268 17.28 3.09 -16.80
CA PRO A 268 18.55 2.39 -16.93
C PRO A 268 18.98 2.36 -18.40
N VAL A 269 20.21 2.79 -18.67
CA VAL A 269 20.79 2.88 -20.01
C VAL A 269 22.28 2.54 -19.95
N TRP A 270 22.86 2.09 -21.06
CA TRP A 270 24.26 1.65 -21.12
C TRP A 270 25.28 2.69 -20.66
N LYS A 271 25.01 3.99 -20.88
CA LYS A 271 25.88 5.08 -20.38
C LYS A 271 26.02 5.16 -18.85
N HIS A 272 25.22 4.39 -18.11
CA HIS A 272 25.34 4.28 -16.66
C HIS A 272 26.38 3.25 -16.23
N PHE A 273 26.85 2.40 -17.15
CA PHE A 273 28.07 1.64 -16.98
C PHE A 273 29.27 2.54 -17.22
N TRP A 274 30.24 2.46 -16.34
CA TRP A 274 31.48 3.22 -16.44
C TRP A 274 32.62 2.42 -15.82
N GLN A 275 33.85 2.72 -16.22
CA GLN A 275 35.05 2.08 -15.72
C GLN A 275 35.88 3.11 -14.97
N ASP A 276 36.44 2.73 -13.82
CA ASP A 276 37.35 3.59 -13.07
C ASP A 276 38.76 3.60 -13.66
N THR A 277 39.67 4.35 -13.04
CA THR A 277 41.07 4.45 -13.48
C THR A 277 41.86 3.15 -13.33
N ASP A 278 41.38 2.24 -12.50
CA ASP A 278 42.02 0.94 -12.21
C ASP A 278 41.45 -0.18 -13.08
N GLY A 279 40.51 0.14 -13.99
CA GLY A 279 39.89 -0.82 -14.89
C GLY A 279 38.72 -1.60 -14.27
N ASN A 280 38.21 -1.22 -13.10
CA ASN A 280 37.04 -1.87 -12.52
C ASN A 280 35.75 -1.32 -13.12
N ASP A 281 34.82 -2.20 -13.43
CA ASP A 281 33.52 -1.84 -13.99
C ASP A 281 32.51 -1.50 -12.90
N TRP A 282 31.74 -0.45 -13.14
CA TRP A 282 30.75 0.11 -12.23
C TRP A 282 29.44 0.38 -12.94
N LEU A 283 28.33 0.19 -12.21
CA LEU A 283 26.99 0.55 -12.65
C LEU A 283 26.39 1.61 -11.72
N LYS A 284 25.99 2.73 -12.32
CA LYS A 284 25.26 3.80 -11.63
C LYS A 284 23.76 3.48 -11.56
N VAL A 285 23.18 3.53 -10.36
CA VAL A 285 21.74 3.30 -10.14
C VAL A 285 21.08 4.36 -9.26
N LEU A 286 19.79 4.62 -9.48
CA LEU A 286 18.96 5.44 -8.60
C LEU A 286 18.24 4.57 -7.56
N GLY A 287 18.74 4.59 -6.34
CA GLY A 287 18.18 3.89 -5.19
C GLY A 287 17.02 4.64 -4.50
N LYS A 288 16.56 4.06 -3.38
CA LYS A 288 15.46 4.62 -2.58
C LYS A 288 15.78 6.04 -2.09
N GLY A 289 14.80 6.94 -2.22
CA GLY A 289 14.92 8.33 -1.79
C GLY A 289 15.67 9.23 -2.77
N ASN A 290 15.65 8.89 -4.06
CA ASN A 290 16.37 9.60 -5.14
C ASN A 290 17.88 9.69 -4.88
N LYS A 291 18.47 8.65 -4.28
CA LYS A 291 19.90 8.59 -4.01
C LYS A 291 20.60 7.79 -5.10
N ILE A 292 21.49 8.43 -5.82
CA ILE A 292 22.36 7.77 -6.80
C ILE A 292 23.47 7.03 -6.05
N ARG A 293 23.78 5.81 -6.48
CA ARG A 293 24.93 5.03 -5.99
C ARG A 293 25.57 4.26 -7.14
N ASP A 294 26.87 4.00 -7.01
CA ASP A 294 27.59 3.11 -7.90
C ASP A 294 27.67 1.70 -7.30
N ILE A 295 27.64 0.69 -8.16
CA ILE A 295 27.69 -0.73 -7.82
C ILE A 295 28.81 -1.36 -8.62
N SER A 296 29.72 -2.07 -7.96
CA SER A 296 30.77 -2.83 -8.65
C SER A 296 30.15 -3.94 -9.48
N VAL A 297 30.57 -4.04 -10.74
CA VAL A 297 30.13 -5.04 -11.70
C VAL A 297 31.19 -6.14 -11.76
N PRO A 298 30.91 -7.35 -11.26
CA PRO A 298 31.88 -8.43 -11.30
C PRO A 298 32.00 -9.00 -12.72
N SER A 299 33.19 -9.49 -13.05
CA SER A 299 33.49 -10.09 -14.36
C SER A 299 32.60 -11.28 -14.71
N SER A 300 32.05 -11.99 -13.70
CA SER A 300 31.07 -13.07 -13.90
C SER A 300 29.80 -12.62 -14.62
N LEU A 301 29.51 -11.32 -14.67
CA LEU A 301 28.37 -10.77 -15.40
C LEU A 301 28.66 -10.50 -16.89
N SER A 302 29.94 -10.46 -17.28
CA SER A 302 30.38 -10.12 -18.64
C SER A 302 29.76 -11.01 -19.72
N PRO A 303 29.65 -12.35 -19.55
CA PRO A 303 29.03 -13.19 -20.57
C PRO A 303 27.57 -12.83 -20.84
N TYR A 304 26.83 -12.42 -19.82
CA TYR A 304 25.43 -12.02 -19.96
C TYR A 304 25.29 -10.62 -20.59
N ILE A 305 26.21 -9.69 -20.28
CA ILE A 305 26.24 -8.36 -20.89
C ILE A 305 26.59 -8.44 -22.37
N GLN A 306 27.56 -9.28 -22.75
CA GLN A 306 27.98 -9.43 -24.15
C GLN A 306 26.96 -10.18 -24.99
N ARG A 307 26.20 -11.08 -24.37
CA ARG A 307 25.16 -11.88 -25.04
C ARG A 307 23.93 -11.05 -25.41
N TYR A 308 23.58 -10.05 -24.59
CA TYR A 308 22.39 -9.21 -24.75
C TYR A 308 22.64 -7.97 -25.61
#